data_AF-A0A8U0Q807-F1
#
_entry.id   AF-A0A8U0Q807-F1
#
_cell.length_a   1.000
_cell.length_b   1.000
_cell.length_c   1.000
_cell.angle_alpha   90.00
_cell.angle_beta   90.00
_cell.angle_gamma   90.00
#
_symmetry.space_group_name_H-M   'P 1'
#
loop_
_entity.id
_entity.type
_entity.pdbx_description
1 polymer ?
#
loop_
_entity_poly.entity_id
_entity_poly.type
_entity_poly.pdbx_seq_one_letter_code
_entity_poly.pdbx_strand_id
1 'polypeptide(L)'
;MGISVLSCVSLLLVFELFSSSVGVLQGVPGSTLVFPCLPGQNQQSFAGAKITWKYNDFLVPDYPESSKQLKLSKDGFYLEISPVSVANEGEYECVIKQNDMEWQKVHIVQVDVSSSYILKVNEGSTVNLPCDRPPSSKDLVHWYSYDKGMTNGTRKQLNPAETGEMVDGDRLEWLFGPLEKDMTITLNGVKMEDAGIYYCETAEEGRDSSNFNTIELIVEAAPTVLPYSCVGFMTPWESCQDETSRSWEAMLGESLNEFSMKLYAHLSQSQPMNNLLFSPISISGVLTHLLLGARGKTRRDMETALCLSHDFFCVHSEMKKLKLKLQDTLKMASQIYYNPNMKLSESFTNQSMQFYDADPVKLTNSSEVNVEMINSWVAKQTNNKIKELVDSVPAHTELLLLNAVFFNGQWKMKFDAKSNMFPFVKLNGDTVKVPVLYSAKYKLAVKYVPAVKAQVAMFPLSGASSLFILLPPTTKLSDLQLVEGKMTDKAVSQMVEQMNQVSPQATEVTLPKIKLDIRTEMNTLLRKIGLSELFDSANLCGLYPDNELLLTEARHRAFLSLTEEGVEAGAATSLSFSRSFSSFSALRPFLMILWSDQAKAPLFVGRVTEP
;
A
#
# COMPACT_ATOMS: atom_id res chain seq x y z
N MET A 1 -54.16 18.39 15.05
CA MET A 1 -52.68 18.41 14.99
C MET A 1 -52.17 17.35 15.95
N GLY A 2 -51.44 16.34 15.44
CA GLY A 2 -50.95 15.18 16.20
C GLY A 2 -50.97 13.93 15.30
N ILE A 3 -49.89 13.48 14.66
CA ILE A 3 -48.68 12.72 15.10
C ILE A 3 -48.72 11.27 14.55
N SER A 4 -47.55 10.86 14.02
CA SER A 4 -46.94 9.51 13.91
C SER A 4 -47.23 8.50 12.79
N VAL A 5 -46.16 8.27 12.00
CA VAL A 5 -45.46 7.00 11.65
C VAL A 5 -46.25 5.85 10.96
N LEU A 6 -45.84 5.46 9.74
CA LEU A 6 -45.18 4.17 9.42
C LEU A 6 -45.02 3.93 7.90
N SER A 7 -43.83 3.43 7.54
CA SER A 7 -43.52 2.44 6.49
C SER A 7 -43.93 2.72 5.03
N CYS A 8 -42.92 2.98 4.21
CA CYS A 8 -42.98 2.91 2.75
C CYS A 8 -42.69 1.46 2.31
N VAL A 9 -43.72 0.73 1.88
CA VAL A 9 -43.58 -0.49 1.06
C VAL A 9 -44.47 -0.27 -0.16
N SER A 10 -43.85 0.09 -1.28
CA SER A 10 -44.53 0.32 -2.55
C SER A 10 -44.88 -1.01 -3.21
N LEU A 11 -46.18 -1.18 -3.49
CA LEU A 11 -46.73 -2.10 -4.48
C LEU A 11 -46.15 -1.82 -5.88
N LEU A 12 -45.92 -2.87 -6.68
CA LEU A 12 -46.58 -3.06 -7.98
C LEU A 12 -46.32 -4.47 -8.54
N LEU A 13 -47.42 -5.17 -8.84
CA LEU A 13 -47.54 -6.45 -9.55
C LEU A 13 -46.99 -6.38 -10.98
N VAL A 14 -46.14 -7.34 -11.41
CA VAL A 14 -46.12 -7.90 -12.78
C VAL A 14 -45.56 -9.34 -12.74
N PHE A 15 -46.34 -10.29 -13.27
CA PHE A 15 -45.97 -11.61 -13.81
C PHE A 15 -44.50 -12.06 -13.72
N GLU A 16 -44.21 -13.07 -12.90
CA GLU A 16 -43.10 -14.00 -13.22
C GLU A 16 -43.62 -15.07 -14.17
N LEU A 17 -43.30 -14.88 -15.45
CA LEU A 17 -43.35 -15.92 -16.47
C LEU A 17 -42.30 -16.99 -16.10
N PHE A 18 -42.70 -18.26 -16.23
CA PHE A 18 -41.84 -19.43 -16.22
C PHE A 18 -40.58 -19.19 -17.07
N SER A 19 -39.41 -19.07 -16.45
CA SER A 19 -38.13 -19.14 -17.16
C SER A 19 -37.59 -20.57 -17.06
N SER A 20 -37.86 -21.36 -18.08
CA SER A 20 -37.07 -22.54 -18.40
C SER A 20 -35.65 -22.07 -18.73
N SER A 21 -34.75 -22.06 -17.76
CA SER A 21 -33.34 -21.81 -18.02
C SER A 21 -32.80 -22.99 -18.84
N VAL A 22 -32.58 -22.75 -20.13
CA VAL A 22 -31.83 -23.68 -20.99
C VAL A 22 -30.38 -23.58 -20.55
N GLY A 23 -29.96 -24.48 -19.67
CA GLY A 23 -28.57 -24.56 -19.23
C GLY A 23 -27.70 -25.12 -20.34
N VAL A 24 -26.67 -24.36 -20.74
CA VAL A 24 -25.60 -24.87 -21.61
C VAL A 24 -24.64 -25.68 -20.73
N LEU A 25 -24.44 -26.93 -21.08
CA LEU A 25 -23.54 -27.86 -20.40
C LEU A 25 -22.26 -28.01 -21.22
N GLN A 26 -21.11 -27.79 -20.58
CA GLN A 26 -19.81 -28.00 -21.22
C GLN A 26 -19.32 -29.43 -20.99
N GLY A 27 -19.07 -30.15 -22.09
CA GLY A 27 -18.49 -31.49 -22.11
C GLY A 27 -17.02 -31.45 -22.52
N VAL A 28 -16.17 -32.22 -21.86
CA VAL A 28 -14.76 -32.34 -22.22
C VAL A 28 -14.57 -33.62 -23.05
N PRO A 29 -13.84 -33.61 -24.18
CA PRO A 29 -13.58 -34.82 -24.95
C PRO A 29 -13.04 -35.97 -24.08
N GLY A 30 -13.63 -37.15 -24.20
CA GLY A 30 -13.28 -38.33 -23.40
C GLY A 30 -14.02 -38.48 -22.06
N SER A 31 -14.77 -37.47 -21.60
CA SER A 31 -15.57 -37.56 -20.37
C SER A 31 -16.88 -38.34 -20.56
N THR A 32 -17.64 -38.53 -19.48
CA THR A 32 -19.00 -39.08 -19.50
C THR A 32 -19.99 -38.02 -19.03
N LEU A 33 -21.07 -37.80 -19.78
CA LEU A 33 -22.18 -36.92 -19.40
C LEU A 33 -23.46 -37.75 -19.22
N VAL A 34 -24.26 -37.41 -18.19
CA VAL A 34 -25.54 -38.07 -17.91
C VAL A 34 -26.63 -37.02 -17.75
N PHE A 35 -27.66 -37.09 -18.59
CA PHE A 35 -28.76 -36.13 -18.62
C PHE A 35 -30.01 -36.70 -17.95
N PRO A 36 -30.54 -36.04 -16.91
CA PRO A 36 -31.82 -36.40 -16.32
C PRO A 36 -32.98 -35.74 -17.08
N CYS A 37 -34.01 -36.53 -17.38
CA CYS A 37 -35.25 -36.03 -17.98
C CYS A 37 -36.16 -35.28 -16.99
N LEU A 38 -36.19 -35.69 -15.72
CA LEU A 38 -37.01 -35.08 -14.66
C LEU A 38 -36.24 -34.05 -13.82
N PRO A 39 -36.91 -33.00 -13.30
CA PRO A 39 -36.37 -32.13 -12.26
C PRO A 39 -36.62 -32.75 -10.87
N GLY A 40 -35.68 -33.54 -10.34
CA GLY A 40 -35.71 -34.01 -8.93
C GLY A 40 -36.38 -35.38 -8.65
N GLN A 41 -36.31 -35.82 -7.39
CA GLN A 41 -36.57 -37.21 -6.93
C GLN A 41 -38.05 -37.65 -6.86
N ASN A 42 -38.88 -37.39 -7.88
CA ASN A 42 -40.26 -37.90 -7.94
C ASN A 42 -40.50 -38.84 -9.14
N GLN A 43 -39.64 -39.85 -9.31
CA GLN A 43 -39.79 -40.86 -10.37
C GLN A 43 -41.06 -41.72 -10.23
N GLN A 44 -41.58 -41.92 -9.01
CA GLN A 44 -42.77 -42.74 -8.76
C GLN A 44 -44.07 -42.15 -9.33
N SER A 45 -44.15 -40.82 -9.51
CA SER A 45 -45.34 -40.14 -10.04
C SER A 45 -45.51 -40.31 -11.56
N PHE A 46 -44.45 -40.71 -12.26
CA PHE A 46 -44.41 -40.88 -13.72
C PHE A 46 -44.28 -42.35 -14.15
N ALA A 47 -44.57 -43.29 -13.24
CA ALA A 47 -44.54 -44.72 -13.54
C ALA A 47 -45.53 -45.08 -14.66
N GLY A 48 -45.02 -45.54 -15.81
CA GLY A 48 -45.81 -45.87 -17.00
C GLY A 48 -45.98 -44.74 -18.02
N ALA A 49 -45.38 -43.56 -17.80
CA ALA A 49 -45.35 -42.48 -18.79
C ALA A 49 -44.48 -42.83 -20.02
N LYS A 50 -44.86 -42.36 -21.20
CA LYS A 50 -44.07 -42.57 -22.42
C LYS A 50 -42.99 -41.50 -22.52
N ILE A 51 -41.72 -41.91 -22.39
CA ILE A 51 -40.56 -41.01 -22.46
C ILE A 51 -39.88 -41.16 -23.82
N THR A 52 -39.58 -40.05 -24.46
CA THR A 52 -38.92 -39.99 -25.78
C THR A 52 -37.74 -39.02 -25.72
N TRP A 53 -36.59 -39.43 -26.26
CA TRP A 53 -35.41 -38.57 -26.38
C TRP A 53 -35.13 -38.24 -27.85
N LYS A 54 -34.75 -36.99 -28.11
CA LYS A 54 -34.25 -36.52 -29.39
C LYS A 54 -32.86 -35.90 -29.24
N TYR A 55 -32.06 -36.02 -30.29
CA TYR A 55 -30.81 -35.30 -30.48
C TYR A 55 -30.88 -34.55 -31.81
N ASN A 56 -30.78 -33.22 -31.79
CA ASN A 56 -30.96 -32.34 -32.95
C ASN A 56 -32.20 -32.72 -33.78
N ASP A 57 -33.36 -32.86 -33.13
CA ASP A 57 -34.66 -33.27 -33.68
C ASP A 57 -34.79 -34.73 -34.17
N PHE A 58 -33.72 -35.53 -34.14
CA PHE A 58 -33.80 -36.96 -34.48
C PHE A 58 -34.05 -37.83 -33.24
N LEU A 59 -34.93 -38.82 -33.35
CA LEU A 59 -35.19 -39.78 -32.28
C LEU A 59 -33.92 -40.58 -31.96
N VAL A 60 -33.49 -40.57 -30.70
CA VAL A 60 -32.28 -41.28 -30.26
C VAL A 60 -32.31 -42.79 -30.59
N PRO A 61 -33.43 -43.51 -30.51
CA PRO A 61 -33.51 -44.92 -30.94
C PRO A 61 -33.33 -45.16 -32.45
N ASP A 62 -33.54 -44.14 -33.28
CA ASP A 62 -33.40 -44.22 -34.75
C ASP A 62 -32.02 -43.74 -35.22
N TYR A 63 -31.16 -43.32 -34.29
CA TYR A 63 -29.79 -42.93 -34.58
C TYR A 63 -28.96 -44.17 -34.94
N PRO A 64 -28.18 -44.15 -36.04
CA PRO A 64 -27.57 -45.36 -36.59
C PRO A 64 -26.67 -46.08 -35.56
N GLU A 65 -26.75 -47.42 -35.53
CA GLU A 65 -26.00 -48.33 -34.62
C GLU A 65 -24.45 -48.13 -34.65
N SER A 66 -23.93 -47.30 -35.55
CA SER A 66 -22.53 -46.89 -35.64
C SER A 66 -22.04 -45.96 -34.53
N SER A 67 -22.91 -45.29 -33.77
CA SER A 67 -22.51 -44.38 -32.67
C SER A 67 -22.80 -44.99 -31.29
N LYS A 68 -21.95 -45.92 -30.86
CA LYS A 68 -21.99 -46.61 -29.54
C LYS A 68 -21.84 -45.72 -28.29
N GLN A 69 -21.89 -44.39 -28.44
CA GLN A 69 -21.62 -43.41 -27.40
C GLN A 69 -22.86 -43.02 -26.59
N LEU A 70 -24.06 -43.05 -27.20
CA LEU A 70 -25.33 -42.71 -26.54
C LEU A 70 -25.96 -43.97 -25.92
N LYS A 71 -26.24 -43.94 -24.62
CA LYS A 71 -26.88 -45.05 -23.89
C LYS A 71 -28.09 -44.55 -23.11
N LEU A 72 -29.25 -45.12 -23.40
CA LEU A 72 -30.48 -44.83 -22.66
C LEU A 72 -30.63 -45.80 -21.47
N SER A 73 -31.02 -45.27 -20.31
CA SER A 73 -31.34 -46.12 -19.15
C SER A 73 -32.56 -47.00 -19.43
N LYS A 74 -32.66 -48.17 -18.78
CA LYS A 74 -33.74 -49.15 -19.02
C LYS A 74 -35.15 -48.60 -18.75
N ASP A 75 -35.24 -47.61 -17.87
CA ASP A 75 -36.45 -46.90 -17.49
C ASP A 75 -36.68 -45.59 -18.30
N GLY A 76 -35.76 -45.22 -19.19
CA GLY A 76 -35.87 -44.08 -20.11
C GLY A 76 -35.61 -42.70 -19.48
N PHE A 77 -35.41 -42.63 -18.17
CA PHE A 77 -35.27 -41.36 -17.44
C PHE A 77 -33.91 -40.68 -17.59
N TYR A 78 -32.87 -41.41 -18.01
CA TYR A 78 -31.51 -40.87 -18.19
C TYR A 78 -30.95 -41.23 -19.56
N LEU A 79 -30.22 -40.28 -20.14
CA LEU A 79 -29.41 -40.47 -21.34
C LEU A 79 -27.94 -40.23 -20.99
N GLU A 80 -27.07 -41.17 -21.31
CA GLU A 80 -25.62 -41.09 -21.08
C GLU A 80 -24.86 -40.95 -22.41
N ILE A 81 -23.86 -40.08 -22.44
CA ILE A 81 -22.85 -39.98 -23.51
C ILE A 81 -21.50 -40.43 -22.94
N SER A 82 -20.92 -41.49 -23.49
CA SER A 82 -19.57 -41.94 -23.13
C SER A 82 -18.87 -42.74 -24.24
N PRO A 83 -17.65 -42.34 -24.67
CA PRO A 83 -16.98 -41.08 -24.37
C PRO A 83 -17.59 -39.90 -25.13
N VAL A 84 -17.55 -38.70 -24.55
CA VAL A 84 -17.92 -37.43 -25.21
C VAL A 84 -16.91 -37.08 -26.31
N SER A 85 -17.40 -36.61 -27.45
CA SER A 85 -16.65 -36.16 -28.62
C SER A 85 -17.34 -34.96 -29.27
N VAL A 86 -16.66 -34.23 -30.16
CA VAL A 86 -17.19 -33.04 -30.84
C VAL A 86 -18.49 -33.34 -31.61
N ALA A 87 -18.66 -34.56 -32.11
CA ALA A 87 -19.89 -35.00 -32.78
C ALA A 87 -21.12 -35.06 -31.86
N ASN A 88 -20.94 -34.90 -30.55
CA ASN A 88 -21.99 -34.88 -29.54
C ASN A 88 -22.42 -33.46 -29.14
N GLU A 89 -21.90 -32.43 -29.82
CA GLU A 89 -22.35 -31.04 -29.65
C GLU A 89 -23.73 -30.83 -30.29
N GLY A 90 -24.65 -30.26 -29.53
CA GLY A 90 -26.00 -29.99 -30.01
C GLY A 90 -27.05 -30.05 -28.91
N GLU A 91 -28.31 -30.14 -29.35
CA GLU A 91 -29.48 -30.07 -28.50
C GLU A 91 -30.05 -31.47 -28.20
N TYR A 92 -30.22 -31.78 -26.93
CA TYR A 92 -30.82 -33.01 -26.43
C TYR A 92 -32.14 -32.72 -25.76
N GLU A 93 -33.22 -33.22 -26.33
CA GLU A 93 -34.58 -32.98 -25.86
C GLU A 93 -35.16 -34.27 -25.27
N CYS A 94 -35.69 -34.19 -24.06
CA CYS A 94 -36.51 -35.25 -23.48
C CYS A 94 -37.96 -34.81 -23.38
N VAL A 95 -38.87 -35.67 -23.83
CA VAL A 95 -40.33 -35.47 -23.80
C VAL A 95 -40.99 -36.59 -23.02
N ILE A 96 -41.73 -36.26 -21.96
CA ILE A 96 -42.54 -37.17 -21.17
C ILE A 96 -44.01 -36.89 -21.45
N LYS A 97 -44.74 -37.89 -21.95
CA LYS A 97 -46.20 -37.80 -22.16
C LYS A 97 -46.95 -38.69 -21.17
N GLN A 98 -47.88 -38.10 -20.42
CA GLN A 98 -48.75 -38.83 -19.50
C GLN A 98 -50.12 -38.13 -19.46
N ASN A 99 -51.19 -38.87 -19.80
CA ASN A 99 -52.54 -38.31 -20.02
C ASN A 99 -52.50 -37.15 -21.04
N ASP A 100 -53.19 -36.03 -20.76
CA ASP A 100 -53.22 -34.82 -21.60
C ASP A 100 -52.05 -33.84 -21.31
N MET A 101 -51.02 -34.28 -20.59
CA MET A 101 -49.87 -33.44 -20.23
C MET A 101 -48.59 -33.91 -20.92
N GLU A 102 -47.83 -32.95 -21.44
CA GLU A 102 -46.53 -33.14 -22.10
C GLU A 102 -45.49 -32.26 -21.42
N TRP A 103 -44.45 -32.90 -20.89
CA TRP A 103 -43.30 -32.24 -20.27
C TRP A 103 -42.10 -32.36 -21.19
N GLN A 104 -41.48 -31.23 -21.50
CA GLN A 104 -40.29 -31.17 -22.33
C GLN A 104 -39.13 -30.57 -21.53
N LYS A 105 -37.94 -31.16 -21.67
CA LYS A 105 -36.71 -30.63 -21.12
C LYS A 105 -35.60 -30.69 -22.16
N VAL A 106 -34.93 -29.57 -22.34
CA VAL A 106 -33.86 -29.39 -23.33
C VAL A 106 -32.53 -29.20 -22.61
N HIS A 107 -31.51 -29.91 -23.08
CA HIS A 107 -30.11 -29.77 -22.66
C HIS A 107 -29.28 -29.39 -23.89
N ILE A 108 -28.54 -28.28 -23.82
CA ILE A 108 -27.60 -27.91 -24.89
C ILE A 108 -26.21 -28.33 -24.44
N VAL A 109 -25.52 -29.15 -25.23
CA VAL A 109 -24.16 -29.60 -24.97
C VAL A 109 -23.21 -28.87 -25.91
N GLN A 110 -22.18 -28.23 -25.34
CA GLN A 110 -21.02 -27.71 -26.08
C GLN A 110 -19.79 -28.52 -25.67
N VAL A 111 -18.94 -28.89 -26.63
CA VAL A 111 -17.74 -29.68 -26.33
C VAL A 111 -16.51 -28.79 -26.39
N ASP A 112 -15.87 -28.59 -25.24
CA ASP A 112 -14.75 -27.65 -25.13
C ASP A 112 -13.45 -28.32 -25.58
N VAL A 113 -12.88 -27.86 -26.69
CA VAL A 113 -11.69 -28.45 -27.32
C VAL A 113 -10.51 -27.47 -27.15
N SER A 114 -9.60 -27.79 -26.24
CA SER A 114 -8.28 -27.17 -25.96
C SER A 114 -8.23 -25.88 -25.12
N SER A 115 -7.31 -25.84 -24.15
CA SER A 115 -6.94 -24.68 -23.32
C SER A 115 -6.32 -23.56 -24.16
N SER A 116 -6.96 -22.38 -24.19
CA SER A 116 -6.42 -21.18 -24.85
C SER A 116 -5.86 -20.17 -23.83
N TYR A 117 -4.62 -19.74 -24.01
CA TYR A 117 -3.97 -18.68 -23.21
C TYR A 117 -3.79 -17.41 -24.06
N ILE A 118 -4.03 -16.24 -23.48
CA ILE A 118 -3.66 -14.94 -24.07
C ILE A 118 -2.52 -14.36 -23.25
N LEU A 119 -1.39 -14.06 -23.89
CA LEU A 119 -0.18 -13.57 -23.25
C LEU A 119 0.20 -12.20 -23.83
N LYS A 120 0.26 -11.18 -22.97
CA LYS A 120 0.64 -9.80 -23.34
C LYS A 120 2.02 -9.46 -22.79
N VAL A 121 2.95 -9.05 -23.66
CA VAL A 121 4.35 -8.76 -23.29
C VAL A 121 4.89 -7.52 -24.00
N ASN A 122 5.88 -6.86 -23.39
CA ASN A 122 6.60 -5.75 -24.03
C ASN A 122 7.74 -6.28 -24.91
N GLU A 123 8.03 -5.60 -26.01
CA GLU A 123 9.22 -5.84 -26.84
C GLU A 123 10.50 -5.86 -25.97
N GLY A 124 11.37 -6.85 -26.21
CA GLY A 124 12.58 -7.14 -25.45
C GLY A 124 12.39 -8.08 -24.25
N SER A 125 11.16 -8.42 -23.87
CA SER A 125 10.88 -9.35 -22.76
C SER A 125 11.27 -10.79 -23.08
N THR A 126 11.43 -11.61 -22.04
CA THR A 126 11.56 -13.08 -22.14
C THR A 126 10.28 -13.74 -21.67
N VAL A 127 9.78 -14.73 -22.41
CA VAL A 127 8.45 -15.30 -22.20
C VAL A 127 8.44 -16.83 -22.30
N ASN A 128 7.66 -17.49 -21.43
CA ASN A 128 7.47 -18.94 -21.45
C ASN A 128 6.08 -19.27 -22.04
N LEU A 129 6.05 -20.19 -23.01
CA LEU A 129 4.84 -20.65 -23.69
C LEU A 129 4.51 -22.07 -23.21
N PRO A 130 3.50 -22.26 -22.34
CA PRO A 130 3.25 -23.53 -21.69
C PRO A 130 2.64 -24.58 -22.62
N CYS A 131 3.08 -25.84 -22.48
CA CYS A 131 2.43 -26.98 -23.13
C CYS A 131 2.37 -28.19 -22.20
N ASP A 132 1.15 -28.50 -21.76
CA ASP A 132 0.87 -29.63 -20.87
C ASP A 132 0.39 -30.84 -21.67
N ARG A 133 1.19 -31.91 -21.62
CA ARG A 133 0.87 -33.16 -22.28
C ARG A 133 -0.02 -34.05 -21.38
N PRO A 134 -1.13 -34.62 -21.89
CA PRO A 134 -1.93 -35.58 -21.14
C PRO A 134 -1.09 -36.81 -20.73
N PRO A 135 -1.26 -37.33 -19.50
CA PRO A 135 -0.48 -38.47 -18.99
C PRO A 135 -0.59 -39.76 -19.82
N SER A 136 -1.63 -39.88 -20.67
CA SER A 136 -1.93 -41.06 -21.49
C SER A 136 -1.28 -41.07 -22.87
N SER A 137 -0.82 -39.92 -23.38
CA SER A 137 -0.21 -39.83 -24.72
C SER A 137 1.29 -40.14 -24.66
N LYS A 138 1.83 -40.85 -25.66
CA LYS A 138 3.29 -41.14 -25.82
C LYS A 138 3.93 -40.56 -27.09
N ASP A 139 3.13 -39.88 -27.92
CA ASP A 139 3.47 -39.26 -29.21
C ASP A 139 4.48 -38.10 -29.09
N LEU A 140 5.31 -37.88 -30.10
CA LEU A 140 6.19 -36.71 -30.13
C LEU A 140 5.38 -35.41 -30.24
N VAL A 141 5.83 -34.36 -29.56
CA VAL A 141 5.16 -33.05 -29.52
C VAL A 141 5.90 -32.06 -30.41
N HIS A 142 5.16 -31.29 -31.21
CA HIS A 142 5.70 -30.25 -32.07
C HIS A 142 5.04 -28.90 -31.79
N TRP A 143 5.87 -27.86 -31.84
CA TRP A 143 5.44 -26.48 -31.71
C TRP A 143 5.32 -25.82 -33.07
N TYR A 144 4.31 -24.97 -33.22
CA TYR A 144 4.05 -24.22 -34.44
C TYR A 144 3.63 -22.80 -34.12
N SER A 145 3.96 -21.86 -35.01
CA SER A 145 3.43 -20.50 -34.98
C SER A 145 2.64 -20.16 -36.26
N TYR A 146 1.71 -19.23 -36.10
CA TYR A 146 0.86 -18.68 -37.15
C TYR A 146 1.00 -17.16 -37.18
N ASP A 147 1.34 -16.64 -38.36
CA ASP A 147 1.44 -15.20 -38.59
C ASP A 147 0.03 -14.63 -38.84
N LYS A 148 -0.38 -13.63 -38.04
CA LYS A 148 -1.67 -12.93 -38.21
C LYS A 148 -1.73 -12.09 -39.51
N GLY A 149 -0.61 -11.89 -40.20
CA GLY A 149 -0.49 -10.95 -41.32
C GLY A 149 -0.79 -11.48 -42.73
N MET A 150 -0.98 -12.79 -42.94
CA MET A 150 -1.19 -13.35 -44.30
C MET A 150 -2.54 -14.05 -44.45
N THR A 151 -3.28 -13.67 -45.49
CA THR A 151 -4.62 -14.19 -45.85
C THR A 151 -4.64 -15.68 -46.25
N ASN A 152 -3.47 -16.31 -46.35
CA ASN A 152 -3.27 -17.77 -46.40
C ASN A 152 -2.16 -18.10 -45.39
N GLY A 153 -2.49 -18.08 -44.09
CA GLY A 153 -1.44 -18.16 -43.08
C GLY A 153 -0.72 -19.51 -43.13
N THR A 154 0.57 -19.40 -43.33
CA THR A 154 1.50 -20.51 -43.49
C THR A 154 1.92 -20.95 -42.10
N ARG A 155 1.66 -22.21 -41.79
CA ARG A 155 2.07 -22.83 -40.53
C ARG A 155 3.60 -22.98 -40.51
N LYS A 156 4.28 -22.36 -39.53
CA LYS A 156 5.73 -22.50 -39.34
C LYS A 156 6.01 -23.40 -38.15
N GLN A 157 6.74 -24.49 -38.37
CA GLN A 157 7.23 -25.33 -37.28
C GLN A 157 8.35 -24.63 -36.52
N LEU A 158 8.27 -24.64 -35.20
CA LEU A 158 9.27 -24.11 -34.30
C LEU A 158 10.20 -25.24 -33.86
N ASN A 159 11.51 -24.96 -33.89
CA ASN A 159 12.55 -25.89 -33.47
C ASN A 159 13.33 -25.25 -32.31
N PRO A 160 12.91 -25.46 -31.06
CA PRO A 160 13.60 -24.91 -29.90
C PRO A 160 14.95 -25.62 -29.69
N ALA A 161 15.99 -24.86 -29.34
CA ALA A 161 17.30 -25.39 -28.97
C ALA A 161 17.24 -26.17 -27.64
N GLU A 162 18.13 -27.15 -27.45
CA GLU A 162 18.29 -27.82 -26.16
C GLU A 162 18.90 -26.86 -25.12
N THR A 163 18.46 -27.00 -23.86
CA THR A 163 18.89 -26.12 -22.76
C THR A 163 20.42 -26.22 -22.59
N GLY A 164 21.13 -25.13 -22.90
CA GLY A 164 22.60 -25.07 -22.83
C GLY A 164 23.35 -25.23 -24.15
N GLU A 165 22.65 -25.46 -25.26
CA GLU A 165 23.23 -25.54 -26.62
C GLU A 165 22.93 -24.31 -27.50
N MET A 166 22.44 -23.21 -26.91
CA MET A 166 22.12 -21.99 -27.67
C MET A 166 23.34 -21.43 -28.41
N VAL A 167 23.20 -21.25 -29.73
CA VAL A 167 24.18 -20.54 -30.57
C VAL A 167 23.83 -19.05 -30.60
N ASP A 168 24.83 -18.19 -30.85
CA ASP A 168 24.62 -16.75 -30.99
C ASP A 168 23.57 -16.44 -32.09
N GLY A 169 22.42 -15.91 -31.67
CA GLY A 169 21.26 -15.63 -32.54
C GLY A 169 20.02 -16.48 -32.28
N ASP A 170 20.11 -17.58 -31.53
CA ASP A 170 18.95 -18.37 -31.13
C ASP A 170 18.13 -17.63 -30.06
N ARG A 171 16.81 -17.57 -30.28
CA ARG A 171 15.86 -16.91 -29.36
C ARG A 171 14.87 -17.87 -28.72
N LEU A 172 14.89 -19.15 -29.10
CA LEU A 172 13.82 -20.09 -28.78
C LEU A 172 14.43 -21.40 -28.25
N GLU A 173 14.11 -21.76 -27.02
CA GLU A 173 14.73 -22.90 -26.31
C GLU A 173 13.71 -23.71 -25.50
N TRP A 174 14.06 -24.96 -25.18
CA TRP A 174 13.28 -25.78 -24.24
C TRP A 174 13.54 -25.36 -22.79
N LEU A 175 12.48 -25.25 -21.98
CA LEU A 175 12.62 -24.90 -20.56
C LEU A 175 13.15 -26.07 -19.70
N PHE A 176 12.62 -27.27 -19.93
CA PHE A 176 12.99 -28.49 -19.18
C PHE A 176 13.51 -29.64 -20.07
N GLY A 177 13.52 -29.44 -21.40
CA GLY A 177 13.90 -30.43 -22.41
C GLY A 177 12.71 -31.18 -23.03
N PRO A 178 12.85 -31.73 -24.26
CA PRO A 178 11.73 -32.28 -25.05
C PRO A 178 11.21 -33.66 -24.60
N LEU A 179 11.81 -34.25 -23.56
CA LEU A 179 11.47 -35.59 -23.05
C LEU A 179 10.69 -35.56 -21.72
N GLU A 180 10.48 -34.38 -21.16
CA GLU A 180 9.77 -34.19 -19.90
C GLU A 180 8.24 -34.12 -20.11
N LYS A 181 7.47 -34.23 -19.01
CA LYS A 181 6.00 -34.10 -19.08
C LYS A 181 5.53 -32.70 -19.43
N ASP A 182 6.36 -31.70 -19.12
CA ASP A 182 6.13 -30.29 -19.37
C ASP A 182 6.93 -29.87 -20.60
N MET A 183 6.22 -29.55 -21.69
CA MET A 183 6.78 -29.25 -23.00
C MET A 183 6.84 -27.73 -23.25
N THR A 184 7.01 -26.95 -22.19
CA THR A 184 7.14 -25.50 -22.24
C THR A 184 8.40 -25.06 -22.99
N ILE A 185 8.23 -24.06 -23.86
CA ILE A 185 9.33 -23.39 -24.58
C ILE A 185 9.50 -21.95 -24.08
N THR A 186 10.71 -21.43 -24.18
CA THR A 186 11.06 -20.04 -23.83
C THR A 186 11.44 -19.27 -25.08
N LEU A 187 10.87 -18.07 -25.23
CA LEU A 187 11.20 -17.10 -26.28
C LEU A 187 11.90 -15.88 -25.64
N ASN A 188 13.18 -15.72 -25.94
CA ASN A 188 14.07 -14.68 -25.44
C ASN A 188 14.06 -13.45 -26.38
N GLY A 189 13.94 -12.24 -25.81
CA GLY A 189 14.01 -11.00 -26.58
C GLY A 189 12.90 -10.91 -27.62
N VAL A 190 11.65 -10.96 -27.16
CA VAL A 190 10.43 -10.89 -27.98
C VAL A 190 10.43 -9.60 -28.82
N LYS A 191 10.12 -9.70 -30.11
CA LYS A 191 9.99 -8.59 -31.06
C LYS A 191 8.53 -8.41 -31.47
N MET A 192 8.20 -7.24 -32.01
CA MET A 192 6.85 -6.97 -32.55
C MET A 192 6.40 -8.00 -33.59
N GLU A 193 7.33 -8.55 -34.38
CA GLU A 193 7.08 -9.60 -35.38
C GLU A 193 6.77 -10.99 -34.78
N ASP A 194 7.04 -11.20 -33.49
CA ASP A 194 6.75 -12.48 -32.83
C ASP A 194 5.28 -12.58 -32.37
N ALA A 195 4.49 -11.50 -32.49
CA ALA A 195 3.07 -11.51 -32.17
C ALA A 195 2.30 -12.45 -33.10
N GLY A 196 1.48 -13.34 -32.54
CA GLY A 196 0.81 -14.38 -33.31
C GLY A 196 0.19 -15.47 -32.46
N ILE A 197 -0.24 -16.54 -33.12
CA ILE A 197 -0.82 -17.70 -32.43
C ILE A 197 0.18 -18.85 -32.45
N TYR A 198 0.39 -19.47 -31.30
CA TYR A 198 1.29 -20.58 -31.07
C TYR A 198 0.49 -21.81 -30.66
N TYR A 199 0.86 -22.97 -31.20
CA TYR A 199 0.20 -24.23 -30.91
C TYR A 199 1.22 -25.31 -30.60
N CYS A 200 0.85 -26.18 -29.68
CA CYS A 200 1.60 -27.38 -29.31
C CYS A 200 0.74 -28.61 -29.56
N GLU A 201 1.16 -29.53 -30.43
CA GLU A 201 0.35 -30.68 -30.88
C GLU A 201 1.16 -31.97 -31.06
N THR A 202 0.47 -33.11 -31.24
CA THR A 202 1.09 -34.41 -31.54
C THR A 202 1.50 -34.59 -33.00
N ALA A 203 2.65 -35.23 -33.20
CA ALA A 203 3.17 -35.66 -34.49
C ALA A 203 2.58 -37.01 -34.92
N GLU A 204 1.35 -37.06 -35.44
CA GLU A 204 0.88 -38.22 -36.23
C GLU A 204 0.37 -37.73 -37.60
N GLU A 205 1.12 -38.00 -38.67
CA GLU A 205 0.62 -37.84 -40.03
C GLU A 205 -0.46 -38.91 -40.30
N GLY A 206 -1.71 -38.47 -40.46
CA GLY A 206 -2.81 -39.33 -40.95
C GLY A 206 -3.88 -39.73 -39.92
N ARG A 207 -3.80 -39.28 -38.66
CA ARG A 207 -4.93 -39.21 -37.72
C ARG A 207 -5.17 -37.76 -37.31
N ASP A 208 -6.37 -37.48 -36.79
CA ASP A 208 -6.71 -36.15 -36.24
C ASP A 208 -5.63 -35.71 -35.24
N SER A 209 -4.83 -34.71 -35.63
CA SER A 209 -3.80 -34.12 -34.79
C SER A 209 -4.45 -33.54 -33.54
N SER A 210 -4.00 -33.96 -32.37
CA SER A 210 -4.54 -33.46 -31.11
C SER A 210 -3.75 -32.24 -30.63
N ASN A 211 -4.39 -31.08 -30.62
CA ASN A 211 -3.84 -29.85 -30.06
C ASN A 211 -3.89 -29.92 -28.54
N PHE A 212 -2.76 -29.70 -27.88
CA PHE A 212 -2.66 -29.67 -26.42
C PHE A 212 -2.97 -28.27 -25.87
N ASN A 213 -2.30 -27.24 -26.39
CA ASN A 213 -2.48 -25.85 -25.99
C ASN A 213 -2.47 -24.91 -27.20
N THR A 214 -3.26 -23.84 -27.12
CA THR A 214 -3.23 -22.69 -28.03
C THR A 214 -2.85 -21.42 -27.26
N ILE A 215 -1.91 -20.62 -27.76
CA ILE A 215 -1.45 -19.39 -27.11
C ILE A 215 -1.49 -18.22 -28.08
N GLU A 216 -2.21 -17.16 -27.75
CA GLU A 216 -2.16 -15.88 -28.45
C GLU A 216 -1.13 -14.96 -27.79
N LEU A 217 -0.01 -14.69 -28.46
CA LEU A 217 1.02 -13.75 -28.01
C LEU A 217 0.77 -12.37 -28.61
N ILE A 218 0.59 -11.37 -27.75
CA ILE A 218 0.45 -9.95 -28.10
C ILE A 218 1.71 -9.23 -27.64
N VAL A 219 2.37 -8.55 -28.57
CA VAL A 219 3.60 -7.78 -28.30
C VAL A 219 3.30 -6.28 -28.39
N GLU A 220 3.62 -5.56 -27.33
CA GLU A 220 3.51 -4.10 -27.25
C GLU A 220 4.90 -3.47 -27.40
N ALA A 221 4.99 -2.34 -28.11
CA ALA A 221 6.24 -1.62 -28.27
C ALA A 221 6.81 -1.24 -26.90
N ALA A 222 8.12 -1.40 -26.71
CA ALA A 222 8.77 -0.95 -25.49
C ALA A 222 8.48 0.55 -25.28
N PRO A 223 8.05 1.00 -24.08
CA PRO A 223 7.78 2.40 -23.86
C PRO A 223 9.01 3.23 -24.19
N THR A 224 8.96 4.05 -25.24
CA THR A 224 10.02 5.01 -25.52
C THR A 224 10.01 6.06 -24.42
N VAL A 225 11.08 6.09 -23.61
CA VAL A 225 11.30 7.15 -22.63
C VAL A 225 11.32 8.47 -23.40
N LEU A 226 10.33 9.32 -23.17
CA LEU A 226 10.28 10.64 -23.77
C LEU A 226 11.56 11.41 -23.39
N PRO A 227 12.16 12.19 -24.31
CA PRO A 227 13.27 13.06 -23.94
C PRO A 227 12.81 14.00 -22.82
N TYR A 228 13.66 14.17 -21.80
CA TYR A 228 13.39 15.08 -20.68
C TYR A 228 12.98 16.46 -21.21
N SER A 229 11.82 16.93 -20.77
CA SER A 229 11.26 18.21 -21.19
C SER A 229 10.49 18.87 -20.06
N CYS A 230 10.88 20.10 -19.74
CA CYS A 230 10.18 20.94 -18.78
C CYS A 230 9.14 21.88 -19.42
N VAL A 231 8.86 21.73 -20.72
CA VAL A 231 7.87 22.56 -21.42
C VAL A 231 6.52 22.43 -20.72
N GLY A 232 5.96 23.55 -20.26
CA GLY A 232 4.70 23.61 -19.51
C GLY A 232 4.82 23.38 -17.99
N PHE A 233 6.01 23.08 -17.47
CA PHE A 233 6.24 22.75 -16.05
C PHE A 233 7.10 23.77 -15.29
N MET A 234 7.54 24.85 -15.95
CA MET A 234 8.41 25.88 -15.37
C MET A 234 7.66 26.98 -14.60
N THR A 235 6.33 26.98 -14.63
CA THR A 235 5.53 28.01 -13.94
C THR A 235 5.73 27.93 -12.42
N PRO A 236 5.75 29.05 -11.70
CA PRO A 236 5.77 29.06 -10.23
C PRO A 236 4.58 28.29 -9.64
N TRP A 237 4.68 27.92 -8.36
CA TRP A 237 3.53 27.38 -7.63
C TRP A 237 2.36 28.38 -7.64
N GLU A 238 1.13 27.86 -7.72
CA GLU A 238 -0.06 28.69 -7.84
C GLU A 238 -0.25 29.63 -6.64
N SER A 239 -0.65 30.87 -6.87
CA SER A 239 -0.91 31.82 -5.79
C SER A 239 -2.13 31.44 -4.96
N CYS A 240 -2.02 31.51 -3.64
CA CYS A 240 -3.17 31.36 -2.74
C CYS A 240 -4.14 32.54 -2.90
N GLN A 241 -5.40 32.28 -3.28
CA GLN A 241 -6.38 33.32 -3.56
C GLN A 241 -7.04 33.91 -2.29
N ASP A 242 -7.22 33.09 -1.25
CA ASP A 242 -7.71 33.53 0.07
C ASP A 242 -6.79 33.01 1.16
N GLU A 243 -5.77 33.80 1.46
CA GLU A 243 -4.81 33.48 2.52
C GLU A 243 -5.44 33.52 3.91
N THR A 244 -6.62 34.09 4.14
CA THR A 244 -7.16 34.22 5.51
C THR A 244 -8.19 33.17 5.88
N SER A 245 -8.49 32.25 4.96
CA SER A 245 -9.49 31.22 5.20
C SER A 245 -9.08 30.29 6.35
N ARG A 246 -9.96 30.18 7.34
CA ARG A 246 -9.82 29.20 8.44
C ARG A 246 -9.94 27.76 7.96
N SER A 247 -10.53 27.52 6.78
CA SER A 247 -10.62 26.16 6.21
C SER A 247 -9.24 25.60 5.85
N TRP A 248 -8.31 26.45 5.42
CA TRP A 248 -6.95 26.06 5.06
C TRP A 248 -6.11 25.66 6.25
N GLU A 249 -6.25 26.39 7.36
CA GLU A 249 -5.60 26.02 8.62
C GLU A 249 -6.09 24.65 9.12
N ALA A 250 -7.40 24.39 9.06
CA ALA A 250 -7.98 23.11 9.44
C ALA A 250 -7.52 21.98 8.51
N MET A 251 -7.54 22.20 7.19
CA MET A 251 -7.09 21.23 6.19
C MET A 251 -5.61 20.87 6.40
N LEU A 252 -4.74 21.84 6.65
CA LEU A 252 -3.33 21.57 6.95
C LEU A 252 -3.19 20.75 8.24
N GLY A 253 -3.94 21.08 9.30
CA GLY A 253 -3.92 20.33 10.55
C GLY A 253 -4.35 18.87 10.37
N GLU A 254 -5.40 18.61 9.60
CA GLU A 254 -5.87 17.27 9.25
C GLU A 254 -4.82 16.49 8.44
N SER A 255 -4.26 17.09 7.38
CA SER A 255 -3.18 16.49 6.59
C SER A 255 -1.97 16.14 7.45
N LEU A 256 -1.56 17.04 8.36
CA LEU A 256 -0.44 16.79 9.27
C LEU A 256 -0.73 15.64 10.24
N ASN A 257 -1.95 15.52 10.76
CA ASN A 257 -2.36 14.43 11.63
C ASN A 257 -2.33 13.08 10.91
N GLU A 258 -2.91 13.02 9.72
CA GLU A 258 -2.92 11.81 8.89
C GLU A 258 -1.50 11.39 8.51
N PHE A 259 -0.70 12.35 8.01
CA PHE A 259 0.70 12.13 7.68
C PHE A 259 1.51 11.62 8.89
N SER A 260 1.28 12.20 10.08
CA SER A 260 1.95 11.79 11.32
C SER A 260 1.73 10.32 11.63
N MET A 261 0.48 9.86 11.57
CA MET A 261 0.13 8.48 11.92
C MET A 261 0.55 7.50 10.82
N LYS A 262 0.48 7.91 9.54
CA LYS A 262 1.00 7.13 8.41
C LYS A 262 2.51 6.92 8.53
N LEU A 263 3.29 7.98 8.82
CA LEU A 263 4.73 7.87 9.08
C LEU A 263 5.01 6.96 10.28
N TYR A 264 4.25 7.12 11.37
CA TYR A 264 4.43 6.31 12.57
C TYR A 264 4.24 4.82 12.28
N ALA A 265 3.18 4.46 11.55
CA ALA A 265 2.88 3.07 11.18
C ALA A 265 4.02 2.43 10.38
N HIS A 266 4.60 3.16 9.42
CA HIS A 266 5.72 2.66 8.61
C HIS A 266 6.99 2.47 9.44
N LEU A 267 7.28 3.41 10.34
CA LEU A 267 8.46 3.35 11.21
C LEU A 267 8.34 2.24 12.26
N SER A 268 7.18 2.11 12.90
CA SER A 268 6.95 1.07 13.92
C SER A 268 7.00 -0.34 13.36
N GLN A 269 6.54 -0.55 12.12
CA GLN A 269 6.68 -1.84 11.43
C GLN A 269 8.14 -2.15 11.05
N SER A 270 8.90 -1.12 10.67
CA SER A 270 10.30 -1.30 10.25
C SER A 270 11.24 -1.54 11.43
N GLN A 271 10.91 -1.00 12.61
CA GLN A 271 11.72 -1.11 13.83
C GLN A 271 10.82 -1.45 15.02
N PRO A 272 10.33 -2.70 15.14
CA PRO A 272 9.27 -3.05 16.11
C PRO A 272 9.69 -3.00 17.58
N MET A 273 10.99 -3.09 17.89
CA MET A 273 11.50 -3.20 19.25
C MET A 273 12.28 -1.97 19.73
N ASN A 274 12.68 -1.08 18.83
CA ASN A 274 13.58 0.03 19.13
C ASN A 274 12.81 1.26 19.61
N ASN A 275 13.51 2.19 20.26
CA ASN A 275 13.00 3.53 20.46
C ASN A 275 12.72 4.18 19.11
N LEU A 276 11.68 5.00 19.07
CA LEU A 276 11.30 5.80 17.91
C LEU A 276 11.10 7.24 18.34
N LEU A 277 11.56 8.17 17.51
CA LEU A 277 11.28 9.58 17.65
C LEU A 277 11.44 10.24 16.29
N PHE A 278 10.41 10.97 15.86
CA PHE A 278 10.49 11.85 14.71
C PHE A 278 9.54 13.04 14.89
N SER A 279 9.70 14.05 14.05
CA SER A 279 8.79 15.21 14.00
C SER A 279 8.07 15.21 12.66
N PRO A 280 6.78 14.82 12.63
CA PRO A 280 6.00 14.83 11.40
C PRO A 280 5.91 16.22 10.77
N ILE A 281 5.72 17.26 11.57
CA ILE A 281 5.63 18.65 11.11
C ILE A 281 6.94 19.10 10.44
N SER A 282 8.08 18.74 11.03
CA SER A 282 9.39 19.11 10.48
C SER A 282 9.68 18.39 9.16
N ILE A 283 9.34 17.10 9.06
CA ILE A 283 9.45 16.32 7.82
C ILE A 283 8.48 16.86 6.75
N SER A 284 7.23 17.14 7.12
CA SER A 284 6.25 17.75 6.21
C SER A 284 6.71 19.12 5.72
N GLY A 285 7.31 19.93 6.61
CA GLY A 285 7.88 21.24 6.26
C GLY A 285 8.95 21.14 5.17
N VAL A 286 9.90 20.20 5.28
CA VAL A 286 10.96 20.06 4.27
C VAL A 286 10.43 19.43 2.97
N LEU A 287 9.47 18.50 3.03
CA LEU A 287 8.87 17.90 1.84
C LEU A 287 7.96 18.88 1.09
N THR A 288 7.18 19.69 1.80
CA THR A 288 6.40 20.77 1.19
C THR A 288 7.29 21.88 0.62
N HIS A 289 8.49 22.10 1.19
CA HIS A 289 9.48 22.99 0.56
C HIS A 289 9.93 22.44 -0.80
N LEU A 290 10.28 21.16 -0.89
CA LEU A 290 10.60 20.52 -2.17
C LEU A 290 9.41 20.50 -3.15
N LEU A 291 8.18 20.39 -2.64
CA LEU A 291 6.95 20.38 -3.44
C LEU A 291 6.80 21.64 -4.33
N LEU A 292 7.34 22.80 -3.93
CA LEU A 292 7.37 24.01 -4.76
C LEU A 292 7.98 23.74 -6.16
N GLY A 293 8.97 22.84 -6.22
CA GLY A 293 9.69 22.47 -7.44
C GLY A 293 9.10 21.27 -8.20
N ALA A 294 8.24 20.48 -7.58
CA ALA A 294 7.74 19.23 -8.13
C ALA A 294 6.57 19.45 -9.11
N ARG A 295 6.53 18.66 -10.19
CA ARG A 295 5.52 18.77 -11.25
C ARG A 295 4.99 17.39 -11.67
N GLY A 296 3.93 17.37 -12.47
CA GLY A 296 3.39 16.15 -13.08
C GLY A 296 3.03 15.06 -12.08
N LYS A 297 3.57 13.84 -12.28
CA LYS A 297 3.35 12.71 -11.38
C LYS A 297 4.04 12.88 -10.03
N THR A 298 5.28 13.36 -10.02
CA THR A 298 6.05 13.62 -8.79
C THR A 298 5.32 14.57 -7.83
N ARG A 299 4.69 15.65 -8.35
CA ARG A 299 3.83 16.53 -7.53
C ARG A 299 2.67 15.77 -6.89
N ARG A 300 1.92 15.00 -7.68
CA ARG A 300 0.75 14.23 -7.20
C ARG A 300 1.14 13.19 -6.16
N ASP A 301 2.26 12.51 -6.36
CA ASP A 301 2.78 11.51 -5.42
C ASP A 301 3.18 12.18 -4.10
N MET A 302 3.83 13.35 -4.16
CA MET A 302 4.17 14.17 -2.98
C MET A 302 2.93 14.67 -2.24
N GLU A 303 1.93 15.21 -2.94
CA GLU A 303 0.65 15.63 -2.35
C GLU A 303 -0.04 14.45 -1.64
N THR A 304 -0.10 13.29 -2.30
CA THR A 304 -0.68 12.05 -1.74
C THR A 304 0.10 11.53 -0.54
N ALA A 305 1.44 11.56 -0.59
CA ALA A 305 2.28 11.11 0.50
C ALA A 305 2.12 12.00 1.75
N LEU A 306 1.99 13.31 1.55
CA LEU A 306 1.76 14.32 2.58
C LEU A 306 0.29 14.43 3.04
N CYS A 307 -0.59 13.60 2.47
CA CYS A 307 -2.04 13.62 2.74
C CYS A 307 -2.68 14.99 2.46
N LEU A 308 -2.19 15.71 1.44
CA LEU A 308 -2.73 16.99 1.00
C LEU A 308 -3.88 16.77 0.02
N SER A 309 -4.92 17.60 0.11
CA SER A 309 -5.95 17.66 -0.93
C SER A 309 -5.38 18.26 -2.21
N HIS A 310 -5.82 17.78 -3.37
CA HIS A 310 -5.29 18.19 -4.67
C HIS A 310 -5.58 19.68 -5.00
N ASP A 311 -6.60 20.27 -4.38
CA ASP A 311 -6.98 21.67 -4.51
C ASP A 311 -6.36 22.57 -3.42
N PHE A 312 -5.44 22.04 -2.60
CA PHE A 312 -4.86 22.79 -1.49
C PHE A 312 -3.69 23.70 -1.90
N PHE A 313 -3.96 24.68 -2.77
CA PHE A 313 -2.95 25.61 -3.30
C PHE A 313 -2.26 26.47 -2.22
N CYS A 314 -2.94 26.70 -1.10
CA CYS A 314 -2.47 27.56 0.00
C CYS A 314 -1.49 26.89 0.98
N VAL A 315 -1.12 25.62 0.76
CA VAL A 315 -0.29 24.83 1.67
C VAL A 315 0.99 25.54 2.12
N HIS A 316 1.72 26.22 1.22
CA HIS A 316 2.97 26.90 1.57
C HIS A 316 2.75 28.13 2.45
N SER A 317 1.68 28.90 2.21
CA SER A 317 1.31 30.05 3.06
C SER A 317 0.88 29.59 4.46
N GLU A 318 0.10 28.52 4.55
CA GLU A 318 -0.29 27.93 5.83
C GLU A 318 0.91 27.34 6.59
N MET A 319 1.83 26.69 5.88
CA MET A 319 3.07 26.17 6.49
C MET A 319 3.93 27.31 7.06
N LYS A 320 4.02 28.45 6.35
CA LYS A 320 4.69 29.66 6.86
C LYS A 320 4.05 30.15 8.15
N LYS A 321 2.73 30.30 8.18
CA LYS A 321 2.01 30.76 9.38
C LYS A 321 2.19 29.79 10.54
N LEU A 322 2.15 28.50 10.26
CA LEU A 322 2.37 27.46 11.26
C LEU A 322 3.78 27.56 11.85
N LYS A 323 4.81 27.70 11.02
CA LYS A 323 6.20 27.92 11.45
C LYS A 323 6.31 29.14 12.37
N LEU A 324 5.68 30.27 12.01
CA LEU A 324 5.68 31.48 12.82
C LEU A 324 4.96 31.29 14.17
N LYS A 325 3.83 30.58 14.19
CA LYS A 325 3.11 30.26 15.44
C LYS A 325 3.95 29.40 16.39
N LEU A 326 4.76 28.49 15.85
CA LEU A 326 5.55 27.52 16.63
C LEU A 326 6.98 27.97 16.94
N GLN A 327 7.44 29.11 16.45
CA GLN A 327 8.87 29.50 16.47
C GLN A 327 9.48 29.55 17.88
N ASP A 328 8.69 29.81 18.92
CA ASP A 328 9.19 29.93 20.31
C ASP A 328 9.37 28.56 20.99
N THR A 329 8.55 27.57 20.61
CA THR A 329 8.53 26.23 21.21
C THR A 329 9.21 25.17 20.35
N LEU A 330 9.24 25.35 19.03
CA LEU A 330 9.80 24.40 18.09
C LEU A 330 10.86 25.08 17.22
N LYS A 331 12.09 24.58 17.30
CA LYS A 331 13.20 25.01 16.43
C LYS A 331 13.41 23.94 15.36
N MET A 332 13.11 24.30 14.11
CA MET A 332 13.30 23.45 12.93
C MET A 332 14.43 24.01 12.07
N ALA A 333 15.39 23.15 11.75
CA ALA A 333 16.48 23.39 10.83
C ALA A 333 16.22 22.57 9.56
N SER A 334 15.46 23.15 8.64
CA SER A 334 15.16 22.57 7.32
C SER A 334 15.95 23.31 6.25
N GLN A 335 16.67 22.58 5.39
CA GLN A 335 17.41 23.19 4.29
C GLN A 335 17.55 22.24 3.10
N ILE A 336 17.55 22.82 1.90
CA ILE A 336 17.87 22.16 0.64
C ILE A 336 19.30 22.54 0.25
N TYR A 337 20.16 21.55 0.05
CA TYR A 337 21.49 21.74 -0.51
C TYR A 337 21.56 21.16 -1.92
N TYR A 338 22.32 21.79 -2.80
CA TYR A 338 22.36 21.39 -4.21
C TYR A 338 23.76 21.53 -4.83
N ASN A 339 23.99 20.83 -5.93
CA ASN A 339 25.25 20.85 -6.67
C ASN A 339 25.59 22.28 -7.15
N PRO A 340 26.82 22.78 -6.91
CA PRO A 340 27.19 24.16 -7.23
C PRO A 340 27.10 24.53 -8.72
N ASN A 341 27.11 23.54 -9.61
CA ASN A 341 27.03 23.73 -11.06
C ASN A 341 25.59 23.95 -11.57
N MET A 342 24.58 23.71 -10.72
CA MET A 342 23.18 23.90 -11.09
C MET A 342 22.78 25.37 -11.01
N LYS A 343 21.95 25.79 -11.97
CA LYS A 343 21.26 27.08 -11.93
C LYS A 343 19.80 26.86 -11.55
N LEU A 344 19.49 27.07 -10.27
CA LEU A 344 18.11 26.96 -9.80
C LEU A 344 17.22 28.02 -10.46
N SER A 345 15.95 27.68 -10.64
CA SER A 345 14.93 28.63 -11.10
C SER A 345 14.75 29.78 -10.11
N GLU A 346 14.73 31.02 -10.62
CA GLU A 346 14.47 32.21 -9.80
C GLU A 346 13.10 32.16 -9.11
N SER A 347 12.10 31.54 -9.75
CA SER A 347 10.78 31.38 -9.14
C SER A 347 10.84 30.49 -7.90
N PHE A 348 11.62 29.41 -7.94
CA PHE A 348 11.80 28.49 -6.83
C PHE A 348 12.55 29.14 -5.68
N THR A 349 13.65 29.85 -5.95
CA THR A 349 14.43 30.52 -4.89
C THR A 349 13.62 31.64 -4.22
N ASN A 350 12.87 32.42 -5.01
CA ASN A 350 12.00 33.47 -4.47
C ASN A 350 10.87 32.90 -3.59
N GLN A 351 10.19 31.84 -4.03
CA GLN A 351 9.13 31.20 -3.25
C GLN A 351 9.68 30.46 -2.02
N SER A 352 10.89 29.87 -2.11
CA SER A 352 11.59 29.26 -0.97
C SER A 352 11.84 30.29 0.13
N MET A 353 12.37 31.46 -0.24
CA MET A 353 12.54 32.57 0.70
C MET A 353 11.21 33.11 1.21
N GLN A 354 10.21 33.26 0.35
CA GLN A 354 8.90 33.79 0.71
C GLN A 354 8.16 32.92 1.73
N PHE A 355 8.12 31.61 1.54
CA PHE A 355 7.28 30.71 2.35
C PHE A 355 8.04 29.99 3.46
N TYR A 356 9.34 29.74 3.28
CA TYR A 356 10.13 28.92 4.19
C TYR A 356 11.26 29.70 4.89
N ASP A 357 11.47 30.97 4.54
CA ASP A 357 12.64 31.78 4.95
C ASP A 357 13.96 31.03 4.73
N ALA A 358 14.03 30.26 3.64
CA ALA A 358 15.13 29.38 3.32
C ALA A 358 15.60 29.64 1.90
N ASP A 359 16.86 30.06 1.76
CA ASP A 359 17.54 30.08 0.47
C ASP A 359 18.29 28.74 0.32
N PRO A 360 18.03 27.96 -0.75
CA PRO A 360 18.79 26.74 -1.01
C PRO A 360 20.29 27.03 -1.05
N VAL A 361 21.10 26.13 -0.49
CA VAL A 361 22.54 26.37 -0.29
C VAL A 361 23.36 25.53 -1.25
N LYS A 362 24.31 26.18 -1.94
CA LYS A 362 25.27 25.47 -2.79
C LYS A 362 26.20 24.61 -1.95
N LEU A 363 26.38 23.37 -2.37
CA LEU A 363 27.48 22.54 -1.91
C LEU A 363 28.80 23.06 -2.50
N THR A 364 29.89 22.60 -1.92
CA THR A 364 31.25 22.78 -2.45
C THR A 364 31.75 21.47 -3.05
N ASN A 365 32.90 21.51 -3.72
CA ASN A 365 33.54 20.33 -4.27
C ASN A 365 34.29 19.48 -3.21
N SER A 366 34.32 19.89 -1.92
CA SER A 366 34.94 19.14 -0.82
C SER A 366 33.87 18.59 0.12
N SER A 367 33.91 17.28 0.35
CA SER A 367 33.01 16.58 1.28
C SER A 367 33.18 17.10 2.70
N GLU A 368 34.43 17.31 3.12
CA GLU A 368 34.79 17.75 4.47
C GLU A 368 34.23 19.14 4.77
N VAL A 369 34.40 20.08 3.83
CA VAL A 369 33.84 21.44 3.93
C VAL A 369 32.32 21.40 3.97
N ASN A 370 31.69 20.53 3.17
CA ASN A 370 30.23 20.38 3.17
C ASN A 370 29.71 19.84 4.51
N VAL A 371 30.35 18.81 5.06
CA VAL A 371 29.99 18.23 6.36
C VAL A 371 30.11 19.26 7.48
N GLU A 372 31.23 20.00 7.53
CA GLU A 372 31.43 21.05 8.55
C GLU A 372 30.40 22.18 8.42
N MET A 373 30.15 22.64 7.19
CA MET A 373 29.17 23.68 6.89
C MET A 373 27.76 23.28 7.36
N ILE A 374 27.32 22.07 6.99
CA ILE A 374 25.99 21.55 7.34
C ILE A 374 25.87 21.38 8.86
N ASN A 375 26.81 20.68 9.49
CA ASN A 375 26.74 20.38 10.92
C ASN A 375 26.84 21.64 11.78
N SER A 376 27.68 22.61 11.40
CA SER A 376 27.76 23.91 12.08
C SER A 376 26.46 24.71 11.98
N TRP A 377 25.82 24.70 10.80
CA TRP A 377 24.53 25.34 10.60
C TRP A 377 23.44 24.66 11.45
N VAL A 378 23.36 23.33 11.44
CA VAL A 378 22.39 22.58 12.26
C VAL A 378 22.60 22.84 13.74
N ALA A 379 23.84 22.83 14.22
CA ALA A 379 24.17 23.11 15.61
C ALA A 379 23.70 24.51 16.02
N LYS A 380 23.91 25.52 15.17
CA LYS A 380 23.42 26.88 15.42
C LYS A 380 21.90 26.95 15.48
N GLN A 381 21.19 26.32 14.54
CA GLN A 381 19.72 26.34 14.50
C GLN A 381 19.07 25.57 15.65
N THR A 382 19.76 24.56 16.19
CA THR A 382 19.24 23.69 17.25
C THR A 382 19.82 24.01 18.64
N ASN A 383 20.41 25.19 18.84
CA ASN A 383 21.04 25.59 20.11
C ASN A 383 22.05 24.55 20.65
N ASN A 384 22.86 23.99 19.75
CA ASN A 384 23.86 22.95 19.99
C ASN A 384 23.30 21.62 20.54
N LYS A 385 21.98 21.38 20.43
CA LYS A 385 21.38 20.10 20.82
C LYS A 385 21.64 19.00 19.80
N ILE A 386 21.67 19.37 18.51
CA ILE A 386 22.06 18.47 17.42
C ILE A 386 23.32 19.03 16.78
N LYS A 387 24.47 18.39 17.05
CA LYS A 387 25.78 18.85 16.55
C LYS A 387 26.19 18.22 15.22
N GLU A 388 25.68 17.03 14.93
CA GLU A 388 26.04 16.26 13.75
C GLU A 388 24.76 15.73 13.11
N LEU A 389 24.41 16.20 11.92
CA LEU A 389 23.29 15.65 11.14
C LEU A 389 23.79 14.69 10.06
N VAL A 390 24.93 15.01 9.45
CA VAL A 390 25.57 14.23 8.39
C VAL A 390 26.97 13.82 8.78
N ASP A 391 27.35 12.60 8.42
CA ASP A 391 28.69 12.07 8.67
C ASP A 391 29.58 12.20 7.42
N SER A 392 28.97 12.25 6.22
CA SER A 392 29.64 12.41 4.92
C SER A 392 28.70 13.05 3.92
N VAL A 393 29.24 13.79 2.94
CA VAL A 393 28.49 14.29 1.78
C VAL A 393 29.21 13.87 0.49
N PRO A 394 28.69 12.91 -0.29
CA PRO A 394 29.35 12.46 -1.51
C PRO A 394 29.58 13.57 -2.53
N ALA A 395 30.64 13.43 -3.35
CA ALA A 395 30.96 14.44 -4.37
C ALA A 395 29.97 14.47 -5.55
N HIS A 396 29.24 13.37 -5.79
CA HIS A 396 28.21 13.24 -6.83
C HIS A 396 26.81 13.65 -6.33
N THR A 397 26.74 14.33 -5.20
CA THR A 397 25.47 14.76 -4.63
C THR A 397 24.87 15.90 -5.44
N GLU A 398 23.70 15.64 -6.05
CA GLU A 398 22.94 16.62 -6.82
C GLU A 398 22.01 17.43 -5.94
N LEU A 399 21.28 16.75 -5.04
CA LEU A 399 20.27 17.37 -4.17
C LEU A 399 20.21 16.67 -2.81
N LEU A 400 20.28 17.43 -1.73
CA LEU A 400 20.07 16.96 -0.35
C LEU A 400 18.90 17.68 0.31
N LEU A 401 18.06 16.91 0.99
CA LEU A 401 17.04 17.42 1.90
C LEU A 401 17.45 17.14 3.34
N LEU A 402 17.74 18.19 4.10
CA LEU A 402 18.20 18.07 5.48
C LEU A 402 17.17 18.64 6.44
N ASN A 403 16.85 17.87 7.47
CA ASN A 403 15.94 18.27 8.53
C ASN A 403 16.48 17.88 9.91
N ALA A 404 16.54 18.85 10.81
CA ALA A 404 16.83 18.62 12.22
C ALA A 404 15.89 19.45 13.09
N VAL A 405 15.45 18.88 14.21
CA VAL A 405 14.37 19.48 15.00
C VAL A 405 14.56 19.28 16.49
N PHE A 406 14.29 20.34 17.24
CA PHE A 406 14.37 20.41 18.68
C PHE A 406 13.14 21.11 19.26
N PHE A 407 12.54 20.51 20.28
CA PHE A 407 11.45 21.13 21.05
C PHE A 407 11.97 21.74 22.34
N ASN A 408 11.57 22.99 22.59
CA ASN A 408 11.84 23.74 23.79
C ASN A 408 10.54 24.05 24.54
N GLY A 409 10.07 23.12 25.36
CA GLY A 409 8.91 23.31 26.21
C GLY A 409 9.21 23.02 27.68
N GLN A 410 8.56 23.78 28.54
CA GLN A 410 8.64 23.63 29.99
C GLN A 410 7.36 23.02 30.54
N TRP A 411 7.45 22.24 31.64
CA TRP A 411 6.24 21.75 32.30
C TRP A 411 5.47 22.92 32.89
N LYS A 412 4.14 22.93 32.72
CA LYS A 412 3.29 23.91 33.41
C LYS A 412 3.33 23.71 34.93
N MET A 413 3.55 22.47 35.38
CA MET A 413 3.82 22.10 36.77
C MET A 413 5.13 21.32 36.83
N LYS A 414 6.13 21.81 37.55
CA LYS A 414 7.47 21.21 37.56
C LYS A 414 7.56 19.96 38.43
N PHE A 415 8.56 19.12 38.17
CA PHE A 415 8.90 17.98 39.03
C PHE A 415 9.95 18.35 40.07
N ASP A 416 10.03 17.57 41.15
CA ASP A 416 11.07 17.72 42.15
C ASP A 416 12.45 17.37 41.56
N ALA A 417 13.47 18.19 41.81
CA ALA A 417 14.85 17.98 41.35
C ALA A 417 15.56 16.74 41.96
N LYS A 418 14.86 15.98 42.81
CA LYS A 418 15.43 14.78 43.42
C LYS A 418 15.35 13.62 42.43
N SER A 419 16.51 13.26 41.88
CA SER A 419 16.62 12.12 40.98
C SER A 419 16.66 10.81 41.78
N ASN A 420 15.55 10.08 41.77
CA ASN A 420 15.49 8.72 42.29
C ASN A 420 15.71 7.72 41.15
N MET A 421 16.22 6.53 41.48
CA MET A 421 16.41 5.44 40.50
C MET A 421 15.30 4.40 40.68
N PHE A 422 14.59 4.06 39.61
CA PHE A 422 13.53 3.05 39.62
C PHE A 422 13.76 1.98 38.56
N PRO A 423 13.28 0.74 38.77
CA PRO A 423 13.30 -0.30 37.75
C PRO A 423 12.32 0.02 36.61
N PHE A 424 12.83 0.07 35.38
CA PHE A 424 12.05 0.10 34.14
C PHE A 424 12.12 -1.29 33.50
N VAL A 425 10.96 -1.86 33.16
CA VAL A 425 10.86 -3.18 32.52
C VAL A 425 10.83 -2.98 31.00
N LYS A 426 11.76 -3.60 30.27
CA LYS A 426 11.86 -3.55 28.81
C LYS A 426 10.89 -4.53 28.14
N LEU A 427 10.72 -4.43 26.82
CA LEU A 427 9.85 -5.32 26.03
C LEU A 427 10.26 -6.80 26.11
N ASN A 428 11.55 -7.09 26.30
CA ASN A 428 12.07 -8.44 26.44
C ASN A 428 11.93 -9.01 27.87
N GLY A 429 11.37 -8.23 28.82
CA GLY A 429 11.23 -8.60 30.23
C GLY A 429 12.41 -8.21 31.11
N ASP A 430 13.54 -7.79 30.54
CA ASP A 430 14.70 -7.32 31.32
C ASP A 430 14.35 -6.04 32.08
N THR A 431 15.00 -5.86 33.22
CA THR A 431 14.81 -4.66 34.05
C THR A 431 16.10 -3.85 34.11
N VAL A 432 15.99 -2.55 33.87
CA VAL A 432 17.09 -1.56 33.95
C VAL A 432 16.72 -0.48 34.96
N LYS A 433 17.67 -0.05 35.79
CA LYS A 433 17.45 1.07 36.72
C LYS A 433 17.64 2.39 35.99
N VAL A 434 16.65 3.26 36.05
CA VAL A 434 16.62 4.54 35.31
C VAL A 434 16.31 5.70 36.25
N PRO A 435 16.86 6.90 36.02
CA PRO A 435 16.48 8.08 36.76
C PRO A 435 15.04 8.49 36.42
N VAL A 436 14.26 8.90 37.42
CA VAL A 436 12.86 9.30 37.22
C VAL A 436 12.57 10.72 37.66
N LEU A 437 11.57 11.30 37.01
CA LEU A 437 10.78 12.43 37.45
C LEU A 437 9.68 11.89 38.40
N TYR A 438 9.69 12.36 39.65
CA TYR A 438 8.75 11.94 40.68
C TYR A 438 7.97 13.12 41.24
N SER A 439 6.68 12.91 41.48
CA SER A 439 5.85 13.85 42.24
C SER A 439 4.69 13.09 42.88
N ALA A 440 4.54 13.18 44.20
CA ALA A 440 3.48 12.45 44.90
C ALA A 440 2.08 13.05 44.72
N LYS A 441 1.97 14.31 44.29
CA LYS A 441 0.69 15.03 44.14
C LYS A 441 0.70 15.93 42.89
N TYR A 442 1.12 15.39 41.75
CA TYR A 442 1.09 16.10 40.49
C TYR A 442 -0.36 16.29 40.03
N LYS A 443 -0.75 17.50 39.61
CA LYS A 443 -2.10 17.74 39.04
C LYS A 443 -2.13 17.21 37.61
N LEU A 444 -2.55 15.95 37.44
CA LEU A 444 -2.50 15.24 36.17
C LEU A 444 -3.89 14.84 35.70
N ALA A 445 -4.16 14.97 34.40
CA ALA A 445 -5.30 14.33 33.77
C ALA A 445 -4.88 12.94 33.29
N VAL A 446 -5.53 11.90 33.81
CA VAL A 446 -5.30 10.50 33.45
C VAL A 446 -6.63 9.82 33.17
N LYS A 447 -6.73 9.12 32.04
CA LYS A 447 -7.94 8.37 31.67
C LYS A 447 -7.59 7.20 30.77
N TYR A 448 -8.34 6.10 30.87
CA TYR A 448 -8.32 5.07 29.83
C TYR A 448 -9.12 5.56 28.62
N VAL A 449 -8.48 5.61 27.46
CA VAL A 449 -9.11 6.09 26.21
C VAL A 449 -9.39 4.89 25.30
N PRO A 450 -10.67 4.50 25.10
CA PRO A 450 -11.02 3.33 24.31
C PRO A 450 -10.55 3.37 22.85
N ALA A 451 -10.51 4.56 22.24
CA ALA A 451 -10.13 4.74 20.84
C ALA A 451 -8.70 4.25 20.54
N VAL A 452 -7.77 4.48 21.47
CA VAL A 452 -6.36 4.04 21.38
C VAL A 452 -6.05 2.81 22.26
N LYS A 453 -7.04 2.29 22.99
CA LYS A 453 -6.91 1.14 23.91
C LYS A 453 -5.76 1.26 24.94
N ALA A 454 -5.53 2.46 25.45
CA ALA A 454 -4.43 2.74 26.37
C ALA A 454 -4.87 3.60 27.55
N GLN A 455 -4.14 3.49 28.67
CA GLN A 455 -4.18 4.52 29.71
C GLN A 455 -3.38 5.73 29.22
N VAL A 456 -4.00 6.90 29.18
CA VAL A 456 -3.41 8.12 28.66
C VAL A 456 -3.24 9.12 29.80
N ALA A 457 -2.03 9.67 29.93
CA ALA A 457 -1.73 10.80 30.80
C ALA A 457 -1.40 12.03 29.96
N MET A 458 -1.98 13.17 30.31
CA MET A 458 -1.74 14.46 29.64
C MET A 458 -0.95 15.39 30.55
N PHE A 459 0.25 15.75 30.13
CA PHE A 459 1.14 16.69 30.81
C PHE A 459 1.16 18.03 30.06
N PRO A 460 0.53 19.09 30.60
CA PRO A 460 0.54 20.40 29.95
C PRO A 460 1.93 21.04 29.98
N LEU A 461 2.32 21.65 28.85
CA LEU A 461 3.59 22.35 28.66
C LEU A 461 3.36 23.84 28.38
N SER A 462 4.44 24.62 28.41
CA SER A 462 4.46 26.01 27.93
C SER A 462 4.18 26.09 26.43
N GLY A 463 3.63 27.23 25.98
CA GLY A 463 3.39 27.49 24.56
C GLY A 463 2.30 26.60 23.94
N ALA A 464 1.18 26.44 24.66
CA ALA A 464 -0.03 25.76 24.17
C ALA A 464 0.26 24.37 23.57
N SER A 465 1.09 23.60 24.27
CA SER A 465 1.47 22.25 23.88
C SER A 465 1.26 21.30 25.06
N SER A 466 1.04 20.02 24.77
CA SER A 466 0.86 18.98 25.80
C SER A 466 1.59 17.70 25.39
N LEU A 467 2.25 17.06 26.36
CA LEU A 467 2.80 15.72 26.17
C LEU A 467 1.77 14.69 26.62
N PHE A 468 1.37 13.83 25.70
CA PHE A 468 0.54 12.66 25.96
C PHE A 468 1.44 11.44 26.11
N ILE A 469 1.31 10.72 27.21
CA ILE A 469 1.92 9.40 27.40
C ILE A 469 0.80 8.36 27.31
N LEU A 470 0.90 7.47 26.32
CA LEU A 470 -0.01 6.34 26.15
C LEU A 470 0.70 5.10 26.67
N LEU A 471 0.12 4.50 27.71
CA LEU A 471 0.70 3.37 28.40
C LEU A 471 -0.05 2.09 28.00
N PRO A 472 0.62 1.14 27.30
CA PRO A 472 0.07 -0.18 27.03
C PRO A 472 -0.28 -0.92 28.33
N PRO A 473 -1.26 -1.85 28.29
CA PRO A 473 -1.75 -2.55 29.47
C PRO A 473 -0.67 -3.42 30.13
N THR A 474 0.23 -4.04 29.35
CA THR A 474 1.34 -4.85 29.87
C THR A 474 2.66 -4.50 29.19
N THR A 475 3.74 -5.22 29.52
CA THR A 475 5.08 -5.07 28.93
C THR A 475 5.25 -5.88 27.63
N LYS A 476 4.22 -6.59 27.17
CA LYS A 476 4.29 -7.44 25.98
C LYS A 476 4.30 -6.61 24.71
N LEU A 477 5.10 -7.03 23.73
CA LEU A 477 5.13 -6.44 22.38
C LEU A 477 3.74 -6.42 21.73
N SER A 478 2.95 -7.48 21.90
CA SER A 478 1.59 -7.56 21.33
C SER A 478 0.67 -6.43 21.80
N ASP A 479 0.80 -6.02 23.06
CA ASP A 479 -0.04 -4.99 23.66
C ASP A 479 0.40 -3.59 23.20
N LEU A 480 1.71 -3.39 23.04
CA LEU A 480 2.25 -2.19 22.41
C LEU A 480 1.74 -2.07 20.97
N GLN A 481 1.91 -3.13 20.16
CA GLN A 481 1.46 -3.16 18.76
C GLN A 481 -0.07 -2.99 18.64
N LEU A 482 -0.84 -3.47 19.62
CA LEU A 482 -2.29 -3.25 19.66
C LEU A 482 -2.63 -1.76 19.80
N VAL A 483 -1.90 -1.01 20.64
CA VAL A 483 -2.08 0.44 20.78
C VAL A 483 -1.63 1.13 19.48
N GLU A 484 -0.47 0.76 18.94
CA GLU A 484 0.07 1.33 17.69
C GLU A 484 -0.89 1.14 16.51
N GLY A 485 -1.47 -0.05 16.36
CA GLY A 485 -2.48 -0.35 15.33
C GLY A 485 -3.81 0.39 15.53
N LYS A 486 -4.00 1.09 16.64
CA LYS A 486 -5.16 1.95 16.93
C LYS A 486 -4.85 3.44 16.89
N MET A 487 -3.59 3.84 16.76
CA MET A 487 -3.19 5.24 16.61
C MET A 487 -3.44 5.74 15.19
N THR A 488 -4.71 5.82 14.78
CA THR A 488 -5.11 6.55 13.57
C THR A 488 -5.23 8.04 13.88
N ASP A 489 -5.22 8.87 12.85
CA ASP A 489 -5.42 10.33 12.94
C ASP A 489 -6.71 10.67 13.70
N LYS A 490 -7.82 10.00 13.35
CA LYS A 490 -9.12 10.18 14.03
C LYS A 490 -9.07 9.75 15.49
N ALA A 491 -8.44 8.60 15.78
CA ALA A 491 -8.35 8.09 17.15
C ALA A 491 -7.49 8.99 18.04
N VAL A 492 -6.39 9.54 17.50
CA VAL A 492 -5.53 10.48 18.20
C VAL A 492 -6.23 11.81 18.43
N SER A 493 -6.92 12.39 17.44
CA SER A 493 -7.71 13.61 17.62
C SER A 493 -8.81 13.43 18.66
N GLN A 494 -9.55 12.32 18.61
CA GLN A 494 -10.54 11.98 19.63
C GLN A 494 -9.92 11.80 21.02
N MET A 495 -8.73 11.19 21.10
CA MET A 495 -8.00 11.06 22.37
C MET A 495 -7.66 12.45 22.95
N VAL A 496 -7.13 13.36 22.13
CA VAL A 496 -6.79 14.72 22.55
C VAL A 496 -8.02 15.48 23.04
N GLU A 497 -9.12 15.45 22.28
CA GLU A 497 -10.39 16.07 22.67
C GLU A 497 -10.95 15.52 23.98
N GLN A 498 -10.96 14.19 24.14
CA GLN A 498 -11.43 13.55 25.37
C GLN A 498 -10.55 13.91 26.56
N MET A 499 -9.23 13.93 26.40
CA MET A 499 -8.30 14.27 27.48
C MET A 499 -8.40 15.74 27.89
N ASN A 500 -8.68 16.66 26.95
CA ASN A 500 -8.92 18.07 27.24
C ASN A 500 -10.17 18.31 28.11
N GLN A 501 -11.12 17.36 28.13
CA GLN A 501 -12.31 17.42 28.98
C GLN A 501 -12.09 16.80 30.38
N VAL A 502 -10.95 16.15 30.62
CA VAL A 502 -10.64 15.50 31.90
C VAL A 502 -10.07 16.54 32.88
N SER A 503 -10.79 16.77 33.97
CA SER A 503 -10.30 17.60 35.07
C SER A 503 -9.05 16.98 35.73
N PRO A 504 -7.92 17.72 35.82
CA PRO A 504 -6.72 17.22 36.47
C PRO A 504 -6.94 16.89 37.95
N GLN A 505 -6.39 15.78 38.41
CA GLN A 505 -6.47 15.32 39.81
C GLN A 505 -5.07 15.13 40.41
N ALA A 506 -4.96 15.26 41.73
CA ALA A 506 -3.71 15.00 42.44
C ALA A 506 -3.33 13.51 42.32
N THR A 507 -2.29 13.24 41.55
CA THR A 507 -1.84 11.90 41.15
C THR A 507 -0.37 11.73 41.57
N GLU A 508 -0.03 10.56 42.11
CA GLU A 508 1.37 10.15 42.27
C GLU A 508 1.95 9.76 40.91
N VAL A 509 2.95 10.48 40.44
CA VAL A 509 3.54 10.30 39.11
C VAL A 509 4.98 9.82 39.22
N THR A 510 5.30 8.78 38.45
CA THR A 510 6.67 8.33 38.19
C THR A 510 6.88 8.21 36.69
N LEU A 511 7.73 9.06 36.12
CA LEU A 511 8.01 9.12 34.69
C LEU A 511 9.53 9.04 34.48
N PRO A 512 10.09 8.16 33.63
CA PRO A 512 11.52 8.14 33.39
C PRO A 512 12.00 9.47 32.79
N LYS A 513 13.18 9.91 33.20
CA LYS A 513 13.90 10.94 32.46
C LYS A 513 14.38 10.31 31.16
N ILE A 514 13.92 10.84 30.03
CA ILE A 514 14.31 10.34 28.71
C ILE A 514 15.14 11.38 27.98
N LYS A 515 16.11 10.91 27.23
CA LYS A 515 16.85 11.71 26.25
C LYS A 515 16.94 10.89 24.97
N LEU A 516 16.03 11.19 24.04
CA LEU A 516 15.98 10.54 22.75
C LEU A 516 16.66 11.43 21.72
N ASP A 517 17.60 10.84 21.00
CA ASP A 517 18.34 11.46 19.92
C ASP A 517 18.43 10.45 18.78
N ILE A 518 17.47 10.53 17.85
CA ILE A 518 17.21 9.48 16.86
C ILE A 518 17.39 10.04 15.46
N ARG A 519 18.18 9.32 14.66
CA ARG A 519 18.34 9.52 13.22
C ARG A 519 17.33 8.61 12.50
N THR A 520 16.60 9.16 11.54
CA THR A 520 15.64 8.42 10.72
C THR A 520 16.21 8.19 9.33
N GLU A 521 16.16 6.94 8.86
CA GLU A 521 16.53 6.56 7.49
C GLU A 521 15.48 7.06 6.49
N MET A 522 15.60 8.34 6.11
CA MET A 522 14.60 9.01 5.29
C MET A 522 14.47 8.43 3.89
N ASN A 523 15.55 8.01 3.24
CA ASN A 523 15.45 7.45 1.88
C ASN A 523 14.52 6.23 1.84
N THR A 524 14.71 5.30 2.77
CA THR A 524 13.83 4.12 2.91
C THR A 524 12.42 4.52 3.29
N LEU A 525 12.25 5.47 4.20
CA LEU A 525 10.94 5.97 4.61
C LEU A 525 10.17 6.59 3.44
N LEU A 526 10.80 7.50 2.70
CA LEU A 526 10.23 8.20 1.55
C LEU A 526 9.78 7.21 0.46
N ARG A 527 10.61 6.22 0.12
CA ARG A 527 10.23 5.14 -0.81
C ARG A 527 9.01 4.37 -0.32
N LYS A 528 8.96 3.98 0.96
CA LYS A 528 7.82 3.24 1.54
C LYS A 528 6.52 4.04 1.60
N ILE A 529 6.57 5.38 1.66
CA ILE A 529 5.37 6.23 1.63
C ILE A 529 4.95 6.63 0.22
N GLY A 530 5.58 6.06 -0.83
CA GLY A 530 5.20 6.26 -2.22
C GLY A 530 6.04 7.28 -2.99
N LEU A 531 7.17 7.73 -2.43
CA LEU A 531 8.03 8.76 -3.04
C LEU A 531 9.30 8.18 -3.67
N SER A 532 9.22 6.98 -4.24
CA SER A 532 10.35 6.38 -4.96
C SER A 532 10.77 7.20 -6.17
N GLU A 533 9.83 7.84 -6.87
CA GLU A 533 10.14 8.67 -8.04
C GLU A 533 11.15 9.78 -7.75
N LEU A 534 11.18 10.32 -6.53
CA LEU A 534 12.15 11.36 -6.16
C LEU A 534 13.60 10.92 -6.39
N PHE A 535 13.86 9.62 -6.32
CA PHE A 535 15.19 9.04 -6.46
C PHE A 535 15.43 8.40 -7.83
N ASP A 536 14.38 8.12 -8.60
CA ASP A 536 14.47 7.26 -9.77
C ASP A 536 14.15 8.03 -11.08
N SER A 537 13.13 8.91 -11.07
CA SER A 537 12.65 9.62 -12.27
C SER A 537 11.85 10.88 -11.92
N ALA A 538 12.41 11.74 -11.07
CA ALA A 538 11.69 12.87 -10.49
C ALA A 538 11.46 14.00 -11.50
N ASN A 539 10.23 14.53 -11.55
CA ASN A 539 9.95 15.77 -12.26
C ASN A 539 10.07 16.97 -11.31
N LEU A 540 11.28 17.53 -11.22
CA LEU A 540 11.63 18.72 -10.44
C LEU A 540 11.85 19.97 -11.33
N CYS A 541 11.20 20.04 -12.49
CA CYS A 541 11.33 21.14 -13.46
C CYS A 541 11.04 22.54 -12.89
N GLY A 542 10.26 22.65 -11.81
CA GLY A 542 10.02 23.93 -11.14
C GLY A 542 11.24 24.42 -10.36
N LEU A 543 12.12 23.52 -9.93
CA LEU A 543 13.35 23.80 -9.19
C LEU A 543 14.54 23.93 -10.15
N TYR A 544 14.73 22.96 -11.05
CA TYR A 544 15.83 22.94 -12.01
C TYR A 544 15.31 22.51 -13.39
N PRO A 545 15.18 23.45 -14.35
CA PRO A 545 14.60 23.15 -15.65
C PRO A 545 15.61 22.65 -16.70
N ASP A 546 16.91 22.77 -16.44
CA ASP A 546 17.94 22.55 -17.46
C ASP A 546 18.25 21.07 -17.70
N ASN A 547 18.07 20.20 -16.70
CA ASN A 547 18.31 18.75 -16.82
C ASN A 547 17.56 17.95 -15.74
N GLU A 548 17.52 16.63 -15.90
CA GLU A 548 17.01 15.70 -14.89
C GLU A 548 17.69 15.92 -13.54
N LEU A 549 16.88 15.95 -12.48
CA LEU A 549 17.34 16.13 -11.12
C LEU A 549 16.68 15.10 -10.22
N LEU A 550 17.50 14.34 -9.51
CA LEU A 550 17.07 13.34 -8.55
C LEU A 550 17.49 13.76 -7.14
N LEU A 551 16.66 13.42 -6.16
CA LEU A 551 17.02 13.52 -4.76
C LEU A 551 18.12 12.49 -4.47
N THR A 552 19.33 12.95 -4.14
CA THR A 552 20.42 12.05 -3.78
C THR A 552 20.17 11.44 -2.40
N GLU A 553 19.83 12.30 -1.42
CA GLU A 553 19.63 11.85 -0.06
C GLU A 553 18.73 12.80 0.74
N ALA A 554 17.95 12.24 1.65
CA ALA A 554 17.27 12.97 2.70
C ALA A 554 17.78 12.51 4.07
N ARG A 555 17.87 13.43 5.03
CA ARG A 555 18.27 13.13 6.42
C ARG A 555 17.31 13.81 7.39
N HIS A 556 16.92 13.07 8.42
CA HIS A 556 16.12 13.59 9.53
C HIS A 556 16.72 13.17 10.87
N ARG A 557 16.88 14.12 11.79
CA ARG A 557 17.29 13.85 13.18
C ARG A 557 16.40 14.60 14.16
N ALA A 558 15.83 13.86 15.09
CA ALA A 558 14.94 14.39 16.12
C ALA A 558 15.58 14.26 17.51
N PHE A 559 15.57 15.35 18.27
CA PHE A 559 16.02 15.37 19.65
C PHE A 559 14.89 15.78 20.60
N LEU A 560 14.66 14.98 21.65
CA LEU A 560 13.71 15.27 22.72
C LEU A 560 14.29 14.85 24.07
N SER A 561 14.17 15.71 25.09
CA SER A 561 14.60 15.39 26.44
C SER A 561 13.56 15.83 27.48
N LEU A 562 13.26 14.96 28.45
CA LEU A 562 12.36 15.24 29.57
C LEU A 562 13.17 15.36 30.87
N THR A 563 13.03 16.47 31.58
CA THR A 563 13.74 16.69 32.87
C THR A 563 12.81 17.44 33.88
N GLU A 564 13.33 18.15 34.88
CA GLU A 564 12.54 18.74 35.98
C GLU A 564 11.89 20.14 35.79
N GLU A 565 12.50 21.15 35.12
CA GLU A 565 11.91 22.51 34.93
C GLU A 565 10.69 22.47 34.01
N GLY A 566 10.51 21.32 33.35
CA GLY A 566 10.64 21.23 31.92
C GLY A 566 11.97 20.55 31.60
N VAL A 567 12.67 21.06 30.63
CA VAL A 567 14.13 21.00 30.71
C VAL A 567 14.61 21.91 31.89
N GLU A 568 14.78 21.30 33.10
CA GLU A 568 15.62 21.53 34.33
C GLU A 568 15.37 22.55 35.51
N ALA A 569 14.71 22.18 36.63
CA ALA A 569 14.65 22.75 38.03
C ALA A 569 13.51 23.70 38.54
N GLY A 570 13.20 23.89 39.83
CA GLY A 570 13.10 23.00 40.98
C GLY A 570 12.16 23.65 42.03
N ALA A 571 11.70 22.88 43.03
CA ALA A 571 11.53 23.26 44.45
C ALA A 571 10.83 22.13 45.23
N ALA A 572 11.44 21.72 46.35
CA ALA A 572 11.05 20.54 47.14
C ALA A 572 9.95 20.83 48.18
N THR A 573 9.06 19.85 48.42
CA THR A 573 8.17 19.83 49.61
C THR A 573 8.12 18.43 50.24
N SER A 574 8.14 18.36 51.58
CA SER A 574 8.10 17.14 52.38
C SER A 574 6.74 16.43 52.35
N LEU A 575 6.73 15.09 52.35
CA LEU A 575 5.52 14.26 52.34
C LEU A 575 5.19 13.68 53.72
N SER A 576 3.94 13.90 54.14
CA SER A 576 3.23 13.06 55.12
C SER A 576 2.26 12.15 54.36
N PHE A 577 2.33 10.84 54.61
CA PHE A 577 1.50 9.81 53.98
C PHE A 577 0.10 9.75 54.61
N SER A 578 -0.94 9.75 53.77
CA SER A 578 -2.27 9.16 54.06
C SER A 578 -3.28 9.42 52.92
N ARG A 579 -3.99 8.35 52.53
CA ARG A 579 -5.14 8.19 51.59
C ARG A 579 -4.81 7.92 50.11
N SER A 580 -5.64 7.05 49.52
CA SER A 580 -5.60 6.49 48.18
C SER A 580 -5.58 7.56 47.08
N PHE A 581 -4.40 8.09 46.73
CA PHE A 581 -4.24 8.93 45.54
C PHE A 581 -4.18 8.04 44.29
N SER A 582 -4.68 8.54 43.16
CA SER A 582 -4.45 7.91 41.86
C SER A 582 -2.95 7.87 41.57
N SER A 583 -2.46 6.80 40.95
CA SER A 583 -1.05 6.67 40.57
C SER A 583 -0.90 6.51 39.05
N PHE A 584 0.11 7.15 38.47
CA PHE A 584 0.52 6.95 37.08
C PHE A 584 2.02 6.68 37.02
N SER A 585 2.40 5.50 36.53
CA SER A 585 3.80 5.06 36.47
C SER A 585 4.12 4.52 35.08
N ALA A 586 5.03 5.21 34.38
CA ALA A 586 5.49 4.86 33.03
C ALA A 586 6.83 4.10 33.08
N LEU A 587 6.94 3.10 33.96
CA LEU A 587 8.13 2.26 34.15
C LEU A 587 8.13 0.98 33.28
N ARG A 588 7.54 1.09 32.09
CA ARG A 588 7.46 0.05 31.06
C ARG A 588 7.33 0.72 29.69
N PRO A 589 7.45 0.00 28.56
CA PRO A 589 7.44 0.61 27.25
C PRO A 589 6.17 1.42 27.04
N PHE A 590 6.31 2.64 26.53
CA PHE A 590 5.22 3.58 26.35
C PHE A 590 5.37 4.35 25.05
N LEU A 591 4.25 4.86 24.58
CA LEU A 591 4.16 5.71 23.40
C LEU A 591 3.99 7.14 23.87
N MET A 592 4.49 8.09 23.08
CA MET A 592 4.36 9.50 23.39
C MET A 592 3.99 10.32 22.16
N ILE A 593 3.10 11.27 22.37
CA ILE A 593 2.73 12.28 21.39
C ILE A 593 2.92 13.64 22.05
N LEU A 594 3.81 14.46 21.50
CA LEU A 594 3.89 15.86 21.84
C LEU A 594 2.98 16.63 20.89
N TRP A 595 1.87 17.14 21.40
CA TRP A 595 0.83 17.80 20.62
C TRP A 595 0.89 19.32 20.79
N SER A 596 0.65 20.07 19.71
CA SER A 596 0.44 21.51 19.78
C SER A 596 -1.03 21.87 19.56
N ASP A 597 -1.61 22.61 20.50
CA ASP A 597 -2.96 23.14 20.37
C ASP A 597 -3.07 24.25 19.33
N GLN A 598 -1.94 24.89 18.98
CA GLN A 598 -1.84 25.89 17.92
C GLN A 598 -1.79 25.24 16.54
N ALA A 599 -1.05 24.13 16.40
CA ALA A 599 -0.96 23.38 15.15
C ALA A 599 -2.16 22.44 14.93
N LYS A 600 -2.86 22.08 16.02
CA LYS A 600 -3.81 20.95 16.05
C LYS A 600 -3.20 19.67 15.47
N ALA A 601 -1.91 19.46 15.73
CA ALA A 601 -1.15 18.33 15.22
C ALA A 601 0.04 17.93 16.12
N PRO A 602 0.56 16.70 15.98
CA PRO A 602 1.77 16.24 16.65
C PRO A 602 3.00 17.01 16.20
N LEU A 603 3.68 17.64 17.16
CA LEU A 603 5.05 18.15 16.96
C LEU A 603 6.04 16.99 16.91
N PHE A 604 5.88 16.00 17.80
CA PHE A 604 6.69 14.79 17.84
C PHE A 604 5.80 13.58 18.13
N VAL A 605 6.16 12.46 17.53
CA VAL A 605 5.60 11.15 17.86
C VAL A 605 6.77 10.21 18.13
N GLY A 606 6.64 9.40 19.17
CA GLY A 606 7.69 8.49 19.54
C GLY A 606 7.25 7.35 20.44
N ARG A 607 8.21 6.47 20.70
CA ARG A 607 8.08 5.32 21.55
C ARG A 607 9.36 5.13 22.35
N VAL A 608 9.21 4.81 23.63
CA VAL A 608 10.30 4.46 24.51
C VAL A 608 10.17 2.99 24.89
N THR A 609 11.11 2.18 24.45
CA THR A 609 11.28 0.77 24.82
C THR A 609 12.51 0.58 25.71
N GLU A 610 13.47 1.51 25.64
CA GLU A 610 14.68 1.59 26.45
C GLU A 610 15.01 3.09 26.75
N PRO A 611 14.63 3.63 27.91
CA PRO A 611 14.66 5.06 28.22
C PRO A 611 16.05 5.70 28.38
#